data_AF-Q0W724-F1
#
_entry.id   AF-Q0W724-F1
#
_cell.length_a   1.000
_cell.length_b   1.000
_cell.length_c   1.000
_cell.angle_alpha   90.00
_cell.angle_beta   90.00
_cell.angle_gamma   90.00
#
_symmetry.space_group_name_H-M   'P 1'
#
loop_
_entity.id
_entity.type
_entity.pdbx_description
1 polymer ?
#
loop_
_entity_poly.entity_id
_entity_poly.type
_entity_poly.pdbx_seq_one_letter_code
_entity_poly.pdbx_strand_id
1 'polypeptide(L)'
;MTLDMKLQQKSSDILICIDRLDEKNTSELKNCVLEWEGGQTRYLANPLPANLSGEDDPGIARLNESIDGYLPSDVAYNVDFYFYDNYNNPKGYRTMNIIKHGDPGDNSVKVRKLVTINKDDDIPGNSFWSDSRNNRYPEIVEVQLTAWYL
;
A
#
# COMPACT_ATOMS: atom_id res chain seq x y z
N MET A 1 -6.27 2.55 25.16
CA MET A 1 -7.56 2.00 24.70
C MET A 1 -8.39 3.01 23.90
N THR A 2 -8.85 4.13 24.45
CA THR A 2 -9.67 5.11 23.68
C THR A 2 -8.90 5.83 22.57
N LEU A 3 -7.60 6.02 22.74
CA LEU A 3 -6.73 6.68 21.75
C LEU A 3 -6.40 5.74 20.58
N ASP A 4 -6.09 4.48 20.88
CA ASP A 4 -5.82 3.43 19.90
C ASP A 4 -7.07 3.14 19.04
N MET A 5 -8.25 3.10 19.66
CA MET A 5 -9.53 2.96 18.93
C MET A 5 -9.76 4.12 17.95
N LYS A 6 -9.43 5.36 18.34
CA LYS A 6 -9.54 6.52 17.45
C LYS A 6 -8.53 6.47 16.31
N LEU A 7 -7.30 6.03 16.58
CA LEU A 7 -6.27 5.86 15.55
C LEU A 7 -6.69 4.77 14.57
N GLN A 8 -7.17 3.63 15.06
CA GLN A 8 -7.67 2.54 14.22
C GLN A 8 -8.83 2.99 13.33
N GLN A 9 -9.80 3.73 13.88
CA GLN A 9 -10.91 4.27 13.11
C GLN A 9 -10.41 5.25 12.03
N LYS A 10 -9.55 6.21 12.40
CA LYS A 10 -8.95 7.15 11.45
C LYS A 10 -8.19 6.42 10.34
N SER A 11 -7.30 5.49 10.67
CA SER A 11 -6.54 4.72 9.68
C SER A 11 -7.46 3.93 8.75
N SER A 12 -8.55 3.36 9.27
CA SER A 12 -9.54 2.66 8.46
C SER A 12 -10.27 3.62 7.51
N ASP A 13 -10.70 4.77 8.02
CA ASP A 13 -11.38 5.80 7.23
C ASP A 13 -10.48 6.31 6.11
N ILE A 14 -9.17 6.46 6.36
CA ILE A 14 -8.18 6.85 5.35
C ILE A 14 -8.13 5.85 4.20
N LEU A 15 -7.96 4.55 4.50
CA LEU A 15 -7.95 3.53 3.45
C LEU A 15 -9.27 3.47 2.67
N ILE A 16 -10.40 3.73 3.33
CA ILE A 16 -11.72 3.80 2.68
C ILE A 16 -11.80 5.02 1.75
N CYS A 17 -11.31 6.18 2.17
CA CYS A 17 -11.30 7.40 1.37
C CYS A 17 -10.41 7.26 0.13
N ILE A 18 -9.21 6.71 0.28
CA ILE A 18 -8.26 6.50 -0.84
C ILE A 18 -8.78 5.40 -1.79
N ASP A 19 -9.51 4.41 -1.26
CA ASP A 19 -10.15 3.36 -2.08
C ASP A 19 -11.55 3.74 -2.60
N ARG A 20 -11.95 5.01 -2.52
CA ARG A 20 -13.25 5.44 -3.04
C ARG A 20 -13.26 5.33 -4.57
N LEU A 21 -14.26 4.62 -5.09
CA LEU A 21 -14.43 4.45 -6.53
C LEU A 21 -14.80 5.77 -7.21
N ASP A 22 -14.18 6.03 -8.36
CA ASP A 22 -14.48 7.11 -9.28
C ASP A 22 -15.53 6.67 -10.34
N GLU A 23 -15.83 7.56 -11.28
CA GLU A 23 -16.79 7.32 -12.37
C GLU A 23 -16.37 6.19 -13.32
N LYS A 24 -15.10 5.76 -13.28
CA LYS A 24 -14.55 4.67 -14.08
C LYS A 24 -14.45 3.36 -13.31
N ASN A 25 -15.01 3.28 -12.09
CA ASN A 25 -14.86 2.15 -11.18
C ASN A 25 -13.39 1.83 -10.84
N THR A 26 -12.52 2.84 -10.82
CA THR A 26 -11.17 2.73 -10.24
C THR A 26 -11.08 3.54 -8.96
N SER A 27 -10.05 3.31 -8.16
CA SER A 27 -9.75 4.10 -6.96
C SER A 27 -8.28 4.52 -6.99
N GLU A 28 -7.95 5.54 -6.22
CA GLU A 28 -6.56 5.95 -6.07
C GLU A 28 -5.72 4.81 -5.48
N LEU A 29 -6.25 4.11 -4.47
CA LEU A 29 -5.58 2.97 -3.86
C LEU A 29 -5.31 1.87 -4.90
N LYS A 30 -6.30 1.56 -5.73
CA LYS A 30 -6.18 0.56 -6.79
C LYS A 30 -5.15 0.97 -7.83
N ASN A 31 -5.16 2.23 -8.28
CA ASN A 31 -4.17 2.73 -9.24
C ASN A 31 -2.75 2.64 -8.68
N CYS A 32 -2.53 2.98 -7.40
CA CYS A 32 -1.22 2.86 -6.77
C CYS A 32 -0.74 1.40 -6.70
N VAL A 33 -1.64 0.46 -6.41
CA VAL A 33 -1.31 -0.98 -6.44
C VAL A 33 -0.99 -1.45 -7.86
N LEU A 34 -1.77 -1.03 -8.86
CA LEU A 34 -1.57 -1.42 -10.25
C LEU A 34 -0.30 -0.84 -10.86
N GLU A 35 0.10 0.36 -10.44
CA GLU A 35 1.34 1.01 -10.89
C GLU A 35 2.59 0.43 -10.24
N TRP A 36 2.44 -0.23 -9.10
CA TRP A 36 3.56 -0.82 -8.37
C TRP A 36 4.32 -1.88 -9.20
N GLU A 37 5.63 -1.71 -9.36
CA GLU A 37 6.47 -2.56 -10.22
C GLU A 37 7.23 -3.67 -9.45
N GLY A 38 6.80 -4.02 -8.24
CA GLY A 38 7.39 -5.11 -7.46
C GLY A 38 8.57 -4.70 -6.56
N GLY A 39 8.87 -3.39 -6.48
CA GLY A 39 9.91 -2.84 -5.61
C GLY A 39 9.59 -2.98 -4.12
N GLN A 40 10.62 -3.15 -3.28
CA GLN A 40 10.51 -3.02 -1.82
C GLN A 40 11.12 -1.69 -1.38
N THR A 41 10.58 -1.09 -0.32
CA THR A 41 11.24 0.03 0.36
C THR A 41 12.61 -0.42 0.89
N ARG A 42 13.62 0.44 0.70
CA ARG A 42 14.94 0.26 1.28
C ARG A 42 14.99 0.98 2.63
N TYR A 43 15.25 0.21 3.69
CA TYR A 43 15.58 0.78 4.99
C TYR A 43 16.89 1.56 4.91
N LEU A 44 16.86 2.87 5.22
CA LEU A 44 18.06 3.66 5.47
C LEU A 44 17.92 4.33 6.83
N ALA A 45 18.81 3.98 7.75
CA ALA A 45 18.80 4.37 9.17
C ALA A 45 19.10 5.86 9.44
N ASN A 46 18.90 6.75 8.47
CA ASN A 46 19.17 8.19 8.55
C ASN A 46 18.21 8.95 7.63
N PRO A 47 17.88 10.23 7.93
CA PRO A 47 16.96 11.01 7.12
C PRO A 47 17.51 11.09 5.69
N LEU A 48 16.74 10.56 4.76
CA LEU A 48 17.10 10.52 3.35
C LEU A 48 16.99 11.93 2.75
N PRO A 49 17.89 12.33 1.84
CA PRO A 49 17.51 13.27 0.78
C PRO A 49 16.35 12.64 0.00
N ALA A 50 15.35 13.46 -0.37
CA ALA A 50 14.01 13.14 -0.88
C ALA A 50 13.89 12.27 -2.16
N ASN A 51 14.76 11.28 -2.35
CA ASN A 51 14.98 10.64 -3.64
C ASN A 51 15.19 9.10 -3.55
N LEU A 52 15.07 8.46 -2.38
CA LEU A 52 15.44 7.04 -2.20
C LEU A 52 14.59 6.27 -1.16
N SER A 53 13.35 6.68 -0.92
CA SER A 53 12.35 5.77 -0.34
C SER A 53 11.76 4.91 -1.47
N GLY A 54 10.70 4.13 -1.27
CA GLY A 54 9.96 3.53 -2.38
C GLY A 54 9.37 4.54 -3.40
N GLU A 55 9.67 5.83 -3.25
CA GLU A 55 9.31 6.98 -4.11
C GLU A 55 9.83 6.93 -5.55
N ASP A 56 10.73 6.02 -5.92
CA ASP A 56 11.06 5.80 -7.34
C ASP A 56 9.85 5.27 -8.13
N ASP A 57 8.86 4.70 -7.43
CA ASP A 57 7.57 4.28 -7.99
C ASP A 57 6.52 5.40 -7.81
N PRO A 58 6.05 6.03 -8.90
CA PRO A 58 5.10 7.14 -8.83
C PRO A 58 3.79 6.77 -8.12
N GLY A 59 3.35 5.52 -8.21
CA GLY A 59 2.15 5.05 -7.53
C GLY A 59 2.34 5.02 -6.02
N ILE A 60 3.50 4.58 -5.55
CA ILE A 60 3.82 4.53 -4.13
C ILE A 60 4.04 5.91 -3.53
N ALA A 61 4.68 6.83 -4.28
CA ALA A 61 4.83 8.22 -3.85
C ALA A 61 3.48 8.90 -3.63
N ARG A 62 2.53 8.74 -4.56
CA ARG A 62 1.17 9.29 -4.42
C ARG A 62 0.42 8.67 -3.25
N LEU A 63 0.54 7.34 -3.05
CA LEU A 63 -0.04 6.68 -1.88
C LEU A 63 0.51 7.25 -0.57
N ASN A 64 1.81 7.52 -0.51
CA ASN A 64 2.47 8.12 0.65
C ASN A 64 1.93 9.53 0.91
N GLU A 65 1.90 10.40 -0.10
CA GLU A 65 1.37 11.77 0.00
C GLU A 65 -0.11 11.77 0.45
N SER A 66 -0.92 10.87 -0.11
CA SER A 66 -2.34 10.75 0.24
C SER A 66 -2.55 10.31 1.68
N ILE A 67 -1.81 9.32 2.19
CA ILE A 67 -1.94 8.90 3.59
C ILE A 67 -1.43 10.00 4.53
N ASP A 68 -0.29 10.61 4.22
CA ASP A 68 0.32 11.68 5.01
C ASP A 68 -0.62 12.88 5.15
N GLY A 69 -1.32 13.26 4.06
CA GLY A 69 -2.28 14.36 4.07
C GLY A 69 -3.49 14.18 5.00
N TYR A 70 -3.82 12.95 5.40
CA TYR A 70 -4.93 12.68 6.34
C TYR A 70 -4.47 12.43 7.78
N LEU A 71 -3.20 12.08 8.00
CA LEU A 71 -2.68 11.80 9.33
C LEU A 71 -2.16 13.07 10.01
N PRO A 72 -2.34 13.20 11.33
CA PRO A 72 -1.73 14.28 12.08
C PRO A 72 -0.21 14.04 12.21
N SER A 73 0.55 15.13 12.41
CA SER A 73 2.02 15.10 12.43
C SER A 73 2.66 14.31 13.59
N ASP A 74 1.86 13.91 14.58
CA ASP A 74 2.27 13.09 15.72
C ASP A 74 2.01 11.59 15.51
N VAL A 75 1.66 11.19 14.28
CA VAL A 75 1.44 9.78 13.89
C VAL A 75 2.42 9.39 12.79
N ALA A 76 3.11 8.27 13.00
CA ALA A 76 3.89 7.60 11.95
C ALA A 76 3.14 6.36 11.45
N TYR A 77 3.52 5.89 10.26
CA TYR A 77 2.88 4.75 9.62
C TYR A 77 3.80 3.97 8.67
N ASN A 78 3.42 2.72 8.43
CA ASN A 78 4.00 1.84 7.42
C ASN A 78 2.89 1.26 6.55
N VAL A 79 3.20 0.92 5.30
CA VAL A 79 2.30 0.20 4.40
C VAL A 79 2.96 -1.08 3.91
N ASP A 80 2.24 -2.18 4.03
CA ASP A 80 2.64 -3.50 3.51
C ASP A 80 1.61 -3.98 2.49
N PHE A 81 2.08 -4.58 1.41
CA PHE A 81 1.25 -5.34 0.48
C PHE A 81 1.42 -6.82 0.72
N TYR A 82 0.29 -7.48 0.73
CA TYR A 82 0.17 -8.91 0.90
C TYR A 82 -0.55 -9.50 -0.31
N PHE A 83 0.12 -10.36 -1.06
CA PHE A 83 -0.43 -10.90 -2.31
C PHE A 83 0.20 -12.26 -2.60
N TYR A 84 -0.40 -12.99 -3.54
CA TYR A 84 0.12 -14.28 -3.95
C TYR A 84 1.07 -14.09 -5.15
N ASP A 85 2.36 -14.41 -4.99
CA ASP A 85 3.34 -14.26 -6.07
C ASP A 85 3.30 -15.47 -7.00
N ASN A 86 2.72 -15.27 -8.17
CA ASN A 86 2.67 -16.24 -9.26
C ASN A 86 3.86 -16.11 -10.23
N TYR A 87 4.64 -15.02 -10.18
CA TYR A 87 5.55 -14.61 -11.26
C TYR A 87 6.98 -15.12 -11.08
N ASN A 88 7.60 -14.92 -9.91
CA ASN A 88 9.06 -15.12 -9.79
C ASN A 88 9.47 -16.50 -9.26
N ASN A 89 8.54 -17.21 -8.61
CA ASN A 89 8.63 -18.59 -8.15
C ASN A 89 7.33 -18.83 -7.37
N PRO A 90 6.48 -19.84 -7.66
CA PRO A 90 5.22 -20.07 -6.94
C PRO A 90 5.52 -20.47 -5.49
N LYS A 91 5.79 -19.48 -4.66
CA LYS A 91 6.21 -19.62 -3.26
C LYS A 91 5.07 -19.34 -2.28
N GLY A 92 3.87 -19.13 -2.80
CA GLY A 92 2.71 -18.84 -2.01
C GLY A 92 2.56 -17.36 -1.71
N TYR A 93 1.87 -17.09 -0.61
CA TYR A 93 1.61 -15.76 -0.10
C TYR A 93 2.91 -15.01 0.22
N ARG A 94 3.04 -13.79 -0.29
CA ARG A 94 4.15 -12.87 -0.06
C ARG A 94 3.68 -11.63 0.69
N THR A 95 4.63 -11.06 1.41
CA THR A 95 4.53 -9.76 2.06
C THR A 95 5.66 -8.89 1.54
N MET A 96 5.33 -7.71 1.06
CA MET A 96 6.28 -6.71 0.59
C MET A 96 6.02 -5.43 1.37
N ASN A 97 7.06 -4.92 2.03
CA ASN A 97 6.97 -3.61 2.66
C ASN A 97 7.09 -2.54 1.56
N ILE A 98 6.14 -1.61 1.53
CA ILE A 98 5.93 -0.64 0.45
C ILE A 98 6.29 0.78 0.91
N ILE A 99 5.84 1.14 2.11
CA ILE A 99 6.20 2.40 2.78
C ILE A 99 6.70 2.06 4.18
N LYS A 100 7.81 2.70 4.59
CA LYS A 100 8.39 2.51 5.93
C LYS A 100 8.82 3.83 6.56
N HIS A 101 8.09 4.30 7.57
CA HIS A 101 8.44 5.51 8.35
C HIS A 101 9.05 5.18 9.73
N GLY A 102 9.22 3.91 10.06
CA GLY A 102 9.93 3.49 11.27
C GLY A 102 9.52 2.09 11.73
N ASP A 103 9.87 1.78 12.98
CA ASP A 103 9.43 0.56 13.63
C ASP A 103 8.20 0.87 14.50
N PRO A 104 7.08 0.15 14.32
CA PRO A 104 5.86 0.42 15.07
C PRO A 104 6.02 0.25 16.57
N GLY A 105 5.50 1.20 17.35
CA GLY A 105 5.44 1.12 18.81
C GLY A 105 4.37 0.14 19.33
N ASP A 106 4.35 -0.07 20.65
CA ASP A 106 3.37 -0.92 21.35
C ASP A 106 1.91 -0.43 21.17
N ASN A 107 1.74 0.86 20.88
CA ASN A 107 0.48 1.54 20.57
C ASN A 107 0.06 1.44 19.09
N SER A 108 0.73 0.60 18.30
CA SER A 108 0.45 0.48 16.87
C SER A 108 -0.89 -0.19 16.61
N VAL A 109 -1.60 0.32 15.60
CA VAL A 109 -2.84 -0.23 15.07
C VAL A 109 -2.63 -0.68 13.65
N LYS A 110 -3.33 -1.74 13.25
CA LYS A 110 -3.28 -2.29 11.90
C LYS A 110 -4.68 -2.28 11.31
N VAL A 111 -4.80 -1.71 10.12
CA VAL A 111 -6.02 -1.74 9.32
C VAL A 111 -5.70 -2.28 7.95
N ARG A 112 -6.68 -2.92 7.32
CA ARG A 112 -6.49 -3.67 6.09
C ARG A 112 -7.58 -3.35 5.09
N LYS A 113 -7.22 -3.34 3.83
CA LYS A 113 -8.13 -3.17 2.71
C LYS A 113 -7.74 -4.12 1.60
N LEU A 114 -8.73 -4.80 1.02
CA LEU A 114 -8.52 -5.68 -0.13
C LEU A 114 -8.69 -4.88 -1.41
N VAL A 115 -7.70 -4.96 -2.29
CA VAL A 115 -7.71 -4.40 -3.64
C VAL A 115 -7.75 -5.57 -4.62
N THR A 116 -8.69 -5.51 -5.56
CA THR A 116 -8.86 -6.54 -6.58
C THR A 116 -8.32 -6.05 -7.92
N ILE A 117 -7.39 -6.81 -8.48
CA ILE A 117 -6.81 -6.60 -9.82
C ILE A 117 -7.51 -7.57 -10.77
N ASN A 118 -8.20 -7.01 -11.76
CA ASN A 118 -8.87 -7.75 -12.81
C ASN A 118 -8.05 -7.71 -14.09
N LYS A 119 -8.39 -8.61 -15.01
CA LYS A 119 -7.77 -8.68 -16.33
C LYS A 119 -7.82 -7.36 -17.10
N ASP A 120 -8.91 -6.62 -16.99
CA ASP A 120 -9.15 -5.39 -17.75
C ASP A 120 -8.50 -4.15 -17.10
N ASP A 121 -7.87 -4.30 -15.93
CA ASP A 121 -7.17 -3.22 -15.21
C ASP A 121 -5.75 -2.97 -15.77
N ASP A 122 -5.56 -3.10 -17.09
CA ASP A 122 -4.26 -3.05 -17.76
C ASP A 122 -3.61 -1.66 -17.66
N ILE A 123 -2.39 -1.60 -17.11
CA ILE A 123 -1.53 -0.42 -17.15
C ILE A 123 -0.42 -0.68 -18.17
N PRO A 124 -0.43 0.03 -19.32
CA PRO A 124 0.61 -0.08 -20.33
C PRO A 124 1.99 0.17 -19.70
N GLY A 125 2.91 -0.80 -19.86
CA GLY A 125 4.29 -0.69 -19.36
C GLY A 125 4.56 -1.37 -18.03
N ASN A 126 3.55 -1.64 -17.19
CA ASN A 126 3.74 -2.42 -15.97
C ASN A 126 3.50 -3.91 -16.24
N SER A 127 4.57 -4.69 -16.20
CA SER A 127 4.58 -6.14 -16.43
C SER A 127 4.45 -6.98 -15.15
N PHE A 128 4.51 -6.37 -13.96
CA PHE A 128 4.50 -7.10 -12.70
C PHE A 128 3.20 -7.90 -12.51
N TRP A 129 2.07 -7.27 -12.82
CA TRP A 129 0.74 -7.90 -12.78
C TRP A 129 0.32 -8.55 -14.11
N SER A 130 1.25 -8.79 -15.05
CA SER A 130 0.87 -9.25 -16.41
C SER A 130 0.33 -10.68 -16.44
N ASP A 131 0.80 -11.58 -15.57
CA ASP A 131 0.30 -12.95 -15.49
C ASP A 131 -1.02 -13.07 -14.70
N SER A 132 -1.28 -12.15 -13.77
CA SER A 132 -2.60 -11.90 -13.17
C SER A 132 -3.67 -11.71 -14.25
N ARG A 133 -3.28 -11.02 -15.34
CA ARG A 133 -4.13 -10.67 -16.49
C ARG A 133 -4.29 -11.83 -17.47
N ASN A 134 -3.37 -12.80 -17.47
CA ASN A 134 -3.44 -14.03 -18.28
C ASN A 134 -4.25 -15.15 -17.61
N ASN A 135 -4.41 -15.11 -16.29
CA ASN A 135 -5.19 -16.08 -15.54
C ASN A 135 -6.69 -15.75 -15.52
N ARG A 136 -7.52 -16.79 -15.35
CA ARG A 136 -9.00 -16.68 -15.40
C ARG A 136 -9.62 -16.04 -14.15
N TYR A 137 -8.82 -15.73 -13.14
CA TYR A 137 -9.26 -15.28 -11.82
C TYR A 137 -8.59 -13.97 -11.44
N PRO A 138 -9.30 -13.06 -10.75
CA PRO A 138 -8.72 -11.82 -10.28
C PRO A 138 -7.65 -12.07 -9.22
N GLU A 139 -6.64 -11.21 -9.18
CA GLU A 139 -5.66 -11.19 -8.11
C GLU A 139 -6.10 -10.25 -6.98
N ILE A 140 -5.79 -10.64 -5.75
CA ILE A 140 -6.14 -9.88 -4.56
C ILE A 140 -4.87 -9.44 -3.86
N VAL A 141 -4.76 -8.14 -3.65
CA VAL A 141 -3.72 -7.51 -2.85
C VAL A 141 -4.36 -7.00 -1.57
N GLU A 142 -3.96 -7.54 -0.43
CA GLU A 142 -4.29 -6.97 0.87
C GLU A 142 -3.28 -5.85 1.18
N VAL A 143 -3.79 -4.62 1.25
CA VAL A 143 -3.04 -3.45 1.68
C VAL A 143 -3.22 -3.29 3.18
N GLN A 144 -2.13 -3.33 3.93
CA GLN A 144 -2.14 -3.10 5.38
C GLN A 144 -1.49 -1.77 5.70
N LEU A 145 -2.21 -0.89 6.38
CA LEU A 145 -1.69 0.31 7.00
C LEU A 145 -1.45 0.02 8.49
N THR A 146 -0.20 0.13 8.92
CA THR A 146 0.19 0.09 10.33
C THR A 146 0.49 1.51 10.78
N ALA A 147 -0.23 2.04 11.77
CA ALA A 147 -0.03 3.41 12.27
C ALA A 147 0.21 3.42 13.78
N TRP A 148 0.99 4.37 14.29
CA TRP A 148 1.27 4.54 15.72
C TRP A 148 1.56 6.00 16.05
N TYR A 149 1.29 6.41 17.30
CA TYR A 149 1.71 7.73 17.77
C TYR A 149 3.21 7.71 18.08
N LEU A 150 3.88 8.82 17.75
CA LEU A 150 5.30 9.07 18.02
C LEU A 150 5.61 9.31 19.51
#